data_AF-A0A2N6MHZ0-F1
#
_entry.id   AF-A0A2N6MHZ0-F1
#
_cell.length_a   1.000
_cell.length_b   1.000
_cell.length_c   1.000
_cell.angle_alpha   90.00
_cell.angle_beta   90.00
_cell.angle_gamma   90.00
#
_symmetry.space_group_name_H-M   'P 1'
#
loop_
_entity.id
_entity.type
_entity.pdbx_description
1 polymer ?
#
loop_
_entity_poly.entity_id
_entity_poly.type
_entity_poly.pdbx_seq_one_letter_code
_entity_poly.pdbx_strand_id
1 'polypeptide(L)'
;HQLEKTIEGDMQLKLAELADFCLADIYDFAQKQGREETKRIHEVVYKFGITDPIITEKITQYLETKGCIAVADSYTKAIDVRITPFGVTTVESGGLTGLIPQYRREPWVFLARQPNMTR
;
A
#
# COMPACT_ATOMS: atom_id res chain seq x y z
N HIS A 1 8.61 -6.95 27.59
CA HIS A 1 7.57 -5.94 27.90
C HIS A 1 7.83 -4.54 27.35
N GLN A 2 8.92 -3.81 27.69
CA GLN A 2 9.17 -2.48 27.07
C GLN A 2 9.78 -2.56 25.68
N LEU A 3 10.77 -3.45 25.45
CA LEU A 3 11.41 -3.65 24.14
C LEU A 3 10.43 -4.13 23.05
N GLU A 4 9.48 -5.02 23.41
CA GLU A 4 8.47 -5.53 22.47
C GLU A 4 7.51 -4.43 22.02
N LYS A 5 7.13 -3.50 22.91
CA LYS A 5 6.25 -2.36 22.56
C LYS A 5 6.93 -1.35 21.65
N THR A 6 8.24 -1.12 21.81
CA THR A 6 9.00 -0.23 20.92
C THR A 6 9.12 -0.82 19.52
N ILE A 7 9.41 -2.13 19.41
CA ILE A 7 9.49 -2.83 18.12
C ILE A 7 8.12 -2.88 17.42
N GLU A 8 7.04 -3.10 18.18
CA GLU A 8 5.68 -3.11 17.65
C GLU A 8 5.25 -1.71 17.16
N GLY A 9 5.61 -0.64 17.89
CA GLY A 9 5.36 0.74 17.48
C GLY A 9 6.12 1.15 16.22
N ASP A 10 7.41 0.82 16.12
CA ASP A 10 8.24 1.09 14.94
C ASP A 10 7.75 0.30 13.72
N MET A 11 7.29 -0.94 13.93
CA MET A 11 6.72 -1.76 12.87
C MET A 11 5.35 -1.23 12.42
N GLN A 12 4.52 -0.72 13.33
CA GLN A 12 3.23 -0.09 12.99
C GLN A 12 3.42 1.19 12.17
N LEU A 13 4.39 2.03 12.53
CA LEU A 13 4.73 3.23 11.75
C LEU A 13 5.18 2.83 10.33
N LYS A 14 6.12 1.90 10.20
CA LYS A 14 6.57 1.40 8.88
C LYS A 14 5.45 0.77 8.06
N LEU A 15 4.52 0.05 8.72
CA LEU A 15 3.36 -0.53 8.04
C LEU A 15 2.43 0.55 7.51
N ALA A 16 2.15 1.60 8.29
CA ALA A 16 1.29 2.70 7.89
C ALA A 16 1.88 3.50 6.71
N GLU A 17 3.19 3.75 6.73
CA GLU A 17 3.89 4.43 5.64
C GLU A 17 3.82 3.61 4.34
N LEU A 18 4.14 2.31 4.41
CA LEU A 18 4.03 1.40 3.27
C LEU A 18 2.58 1.31 2.76
N ALA A 19 1.60 1.29 3.66
CA ALA A 19 0.20 1.27 3.31
C ALA A 19 -0.23 2.54 2.57
N ASP A 20 0.25 3.72 2.98
CA ASP A 20 0.00 4.98 2.27
C ASP A 20 0.56 4.97 0.85
N PHE A 21 1.77 4.45 0.66
CA PHE A 21 2.37 4.34 -0.68
C PHE A 21 1.61 3.34 -1.56
N CYS A 22 1.16 2.22 -0.97
CA CYS A 22 0.31 1.27 -1.67
C CYS A 22 -1.04 1.90 -2.05
N LEU A 23 -1.66 2.64 -1.14
CA LEU A 23 -2.93 3.32 -1.37
C LEU A 23 -2.82 4.36 -2.49
N ALA A 24 -1.72 5.13 -2.53
CA ALA A 24 -1.44 6.06 -3.62
C ALA A 24 -1.37 5.34 -4.98
N ASP A 25 -0.70 4.19 -5.05
CA ASP A 25 -0.56 3.42 -6.30
C ASP A 25 -1.88 2.75 -6.74
N ILE A 26 -2.74 2.35 -5.81
CA ILE A 26 -4.10 1.86 -6.09
C ILE A 26 -4.97 3.01 -6.61
N TYR A 27 -4.90 4.18 -5.98
CA TYR A 27 -5.59 5.39 -6.44
C TYR A 27 -5.19 5.77 -7.86
N ASP A 28 -3.89 5.83 -8.15
CA ASP A 28 -3.39 6.23 -9.47
C ASP A 28 -3.85 5.24 -10.57
N PHE A 29 -3.96 3.95 -10.24
CA PHE A 29 -4.52 2.94 -11.14
C PHE A 29 -6.03 3.15 -11.37
N ALA A 30 -6.80 3.36 -10.30
CA ALA A 30 -8.24 3.59 -10.37
C ALA A 30 -8.58 4.88 -11.16
N GLN A 31 -7.76 5.93 -11.06
CA GLN A 31 -7.90 7.14 -11.88
C GLN A 31 -7.66 6.86 -13.37
N LYS A 32 -6.77 5.92 -13.70
CA LYS A 32 -6.40 5.57 -15.07
C LYS A 32 -7.38 4.60 -15.73
N GLN A 33 -7.85 3.58 -15.00
CA GLN A 33 -8.67 2.49 -15.55
C GLN A 33 -10.17 2.66 -15.28
N GLY A 34 -10.53 3.47 -14.28
CA GLY A 34 -11.90 3.59 -13.78
C GLY A 34 -11.99 3.18 -12.31
N ARG A 35 -12.85 3.86 -11.54
CA ARG A 35 -12.94 3.69 -10.08
C ARG A 35 -13.49 2.33 -9.63
N GLU A 36 -14.12 1.59 -10.54
CA GLU A 36 -14.69 0.27 -10.26
C GLU A 36 -13.69 -0.87 -10.49
N GLU A 37 -12.57 -0.60 -11.17
CA GLU A 37 -11.55 -1.59 -11.49
C GLU A 37 -10.78 -2.02 -10.24
N THR A 38 -10.45 -3.31 -10.18
CA THR A 38 -9.66 -3.90 -9.10
C THR A 38 -8.18 -3.93 -9.46
N LYS A 39 -7.34 -3.88 -8.42
CA LYS A 39 -5.90 -3.99 -8.55
C LYS A 39 -5.37 -5.08 -7.62
N ARG A 40 -4.41 -5.84 -8.13
CA ARG A 40 -3.70 -6.85 -7.36
C ARG A 40 -2.74 -6.20 -6.37
N ILE A 41 -2.98 -6.38 -5.07
CA ILE A 41 -2.14 -5.76 -4.04
C ILE A 41 -0.69 -6.26 -4.10
N HIS A 42 -0.47 -7.51 -4.52
CA HIS A 42 0.87 -8.08 -4.63
C HIS A 42 1.73 -7.33 -5.66
N GLU A 43 1.13 -6.87 -6.77
CA GLU A 43 1.82 -6.08 -7.79
C GLU A 43 2.21 -4.70 -7.25
N VAL A 44 1.43 -4.16 -6.31
CA VAL A 44 1.69 -2.88 -5.66
C VAL A 44 2.84 -3.03 -4.67
N VAL A 45 2.75 -3.97 -3.73
CA VAL A 45 3.77 -4.14 -2.67
C VAL A 45 5.12 -4.61 -3.24
N TYR A 46 5.13 -5.34 -4.37
CA TYR A 46 6.35 -5.77 -5.03
C TYR A 46 7.24 -4.60 -5.49
N LYS A 47 6.65 -3.44 -5.80
CA LYS A 47 7.40 -2.19 -6.12
C LYS A 47 8.29 -1.74 -4.97
N PHE A 48 7.92 -2.09 -3.74
CA PHE A 48 8.65 -1.80 -2.52
C PHE A 48 9.55 -2.97 -2.08
N GLY A 49 9.75 -3.97 -2.95
CA GLY A 49 10.59 -5.15 -2.67
C GLY A 49 9.94 -6.16 -1.72
N ILE A 50 8.63 -6.05 -1.46
CA ILE A 50 7.91 -6.93 -0.55
C ILE A 50 7.43 -8.15 -1.33
N THR A 51 7.98 -9.32 -0.99
CA THR A 51 7.58 -10.62 -1.55
C THR A 51 6.91 -11.53 -0.53
N ASP A 52 6.91 -11.14 0.74
CA ASP A 52 6.31 -11.90 1.84
C ASP A 52 4.77 -11.78 1.81
N PRO A 53 4.03 -12.89 1.63
CA PRO A 53 2.57 -12.90 1.66
C PRO A 53 1.99 -12.40 2.98
N ILE A 54 2.66 -12.63 4.12
CA ILE A 54 2.19 -12.21 5.45
C ILE A 54 2.23 -10.68 5.55
N ILE A 55 3.29 -10.04 5.03
CA ILE A 55 3.39 -8.58 5.02
C ILE A 55 2.34 -7.99 4.07
N THR A 56 2.15 -8.63 2.92
CA THR A 56 1.13 -8.24 1.93
C THR A 56 -0.28 -8.28 2.53
N GLU A 57 -0.60 -9.34 3.26
CA GLU A 57 -1.88 -9.48 3.96
C GLU A 57 -2.04 -8.42 5.06
N LYS A 58 -0.99 -8.14 5.86
CA LYS A 58 -1.02 -7.08 6.87
C LYS A 58 -1.29 -5.69 6.29
N ILE A 59 -0.66 -5.35 5.16
CA ILE A 59 -0.90 -4.07 4.47
C ILE A 59 -2.36 -4.01 4.00
N THR A 60 -2.85 -5.10 3.41
CA THR A 60 -4.24 -5.20 2.92
C THR A 60 -5.23 -5.01 4.07
N GLN A 61 -5.10 -5.80 5.13
CA GLN A 61 -5.97 -5.72 6.31
C GLN A 61 -5.91 -4.35 6.97
N TYR A 62 -4.71 -3.72 7.03
CA TYR A 62 -4.57 -2.37 7.56
C TYR A 62 -5.39 -1.37 6.74
N LEU A 63 -5.24 -1.35 5.42
CA LEU A 63 -5.97 -0.44 4.53
C LEU A 63 -7.49 -0.69 4.55
N GLU A 64 -7.90 -1.96 4.59
CA GLU A 64 -9.30 -2.36 4.68
C GLU A 64 -9.93 -1.94 6.01
N THR A 65 -9.23 -2.17 7.13
CA THR A 65 -9.70 -1.75 8.47
C THR A 65 -9.83 -0.23 8.58
N LYS A 66 -8.99 0.52 7.84
CA LYS A 66 -9.11 1.98 7.71
C LYS A 66 -10.19 2.42 6.72
N GLY A 67 -10.89 1.49 6.07
CA GLY A 67 -11.93 1.77 5.09
C GLY A 67 -11.41 2.37 3.77
N CYS A 68 -10.10 2.32 3.52
CA CYS A 68 -9.48 2.92 2.34
C CYS A 68 -9.65 2.05 1.08
N ILE A 69 -9.77 0.75 1.27
CA ILE A 69 -9.97 -0.24 0.20
C ILE A 69 -11.08 -1.22 0.58
N ALA A 70 -11.61 -1.92 -0.41
CA ALA A 70 -12.45 -3.11 -0.24
C ALA A 70 -11.79 -4.28 -0.98
N VAL A 71 -11.75 -5.45 -0.33
CA VAL A 71 -11.29 -6.69 -0.96
C VAL A 71 -12.41 -7.25 -1.85
N ALA A 72 -12.10 -7.50 -3.13
CA ALA A 72 -13.04 -8.00 -4.12
C ALA A 72 -12.93 -9.52 -4.33
N ASP A 73 -11.70 -10.05 -4.30
CA ASP A 73 -11.41 -11.49 -4.39
C ASP A 73 -10.12 -11.80 -3.59
N SER A 74 -10.08 -12.98 -2.96
CA SER A 74 -8.95 -13.49 -2.18
C SER A 74 -8.62 -14.97 -2.43
N TYR A 75 -9.26 -15.63 -3.40
CA TYR A 75 -9.25 -17.10 -3.48
C TYR A 75 -7.97 -17.75 -4.05
N THR A 76 -6.98 -16.99 -4.55
CA THR A 76 -5.86 -17.58 -5.33
C THR A 76 -4.45 -17.08 -4.99
N LYS A 77 -4.19 -16.66 -3.74
CA LYS A 77 -2.94 -15.97 -3.32
C LYS A 77 -2.73 -14.59 -3.95
N ALA A 78 -3.63 -14.19 -4.84
CA ALA A 78 -3.78 -12.82 -5.28
C ALA A 78 -4.96 -12.21 -4.51
N ILE A 79 -4.73 -11.06 -3.90
CA ILE A 79 -5.79 -10.26 -3.28
C ILE A 79 -6.07 -9.10 -4.25
N ASP A 80 -7.28 -9.10 -4.79
CA ASP A 80 -7.78 -8.02 -5.63
C ASP A 80 -8.50 -7.00 -4.76
N VAL A 81 -8.06 -5.75 -4.86
CA VAL A 81 -8.55 -4.65 -4.03
C VAL A 81 -9.07 -3.52 -4.89
N ARG A 82 -10.10 -2.84 -4.41
CA ARG A 82 -10.66 -1.63 -5.02
C ARG A 82 -10.57 -0.47 -4.04
N ILE A 83 -10.21 0.71 -4.53
CA ILE A 83 -10.22 1.92 -3.69
C ILE A 83 -11.65 2.35 -3.36
N THR A 84 -11.91 2.74 -2.11
CA THR A 84 -13.21 3.29 -1.70
C THR A 84 -13.24 4.81 -1.92
N PRO A 85 -14.43 5.46 -1.86
CA PRO A 85 -14.49 6.92 -1.81
C PRO A 85 -13.70 7.52 -0.65
N PHE A 86 -13.66 6.86 0.51
CA PHE A 86 -12.85 7.31 1.66
C PHE A 86 -11.35 7.19 1.38
N GLY A 87 -10.92 6.10 0.72
CA GLY A 87 -9.53 5.94 0.29
C GLY A 87 -9.10 7.02 -0.69
N VAL A 88 -9.98 7.42 -1.62
CA VAL A 88 -9.74 8.56 -2.54
C VAL A 88 -9.47 9.84 -1.74
N THR A 89 -10.37 10.22 -0.84
CA THR A 89 -10.21 11.43 -0.01
C THR A 89 -8.94 11.36 0.84
N THR A 90 -8.60 10.19 1.35
CA THR A 90 -7.39 9.96 2.17
C THR A 90 -6.12 10.22 1.37
N VAL A 91 -6.05 9.76 0.11
CA VAL A 91 -4.91 10.04 -0.78
C VAL A 91 -4.82 11.53 -1.09
N GLU A 92 -5.94 12.17 -1.37
CA GLU A 92 -6.02 13.59 -1.69
C GLU A 92 -5.65 14.49 -0.51
N SER A 93 -5.89 14.04 0.73
CA SER A 93 -5.45 14.74 1.94
C SER A 93 -4.00 14.45 2.35
N GLY A 94 -3.27 13.65 1.58
CA GLY A 94 -1.85 13.36 1.81
C GLY A 94 -1.53 12.03 2.51
N GLY A 95 -2.53 11.18 2.73
CA GLY A 95 -2.37 9.86 3.37
C GLY A 95 -2.66 9.88 4.87
N LEU A 96 -2.62 8.70 5.49
CA LEU A 96 -2.78 8.51 6.93
C LEU A 96 -1.56 9.00 7.72
N THR A 97 -0.39 9.00 7.09
CA THR A 97 0.90 9.43 7.65
C THR A 97 1.35 10.81 7.15
N GLY A 98 0.72 11.33 6.10
CA GLY A 98 1.12 12.58 5.45
C GLY A 98 2.28 12.45 4.47
N LEU A 99 2.76 11.23 4.18
CA LEU A 99 3.94 11.01 3.32
C LEU A 99 3.63 10.86 1.83
N ILE A 100 2.36 10.75 1.41
CA ILE A 100 2.01 10.60 -0.01
C ILE A 100 2.56 11.74 -0.88
N PRO A 101 2.51 13.03 -0.49
CA PRO A 101 3.09 14.12 -1.28
C PRO A 101 4.62 14.03 -1.43
N GLN A 102 5.31 13.46 -0.44
CA GLN A 102 6.75 13.22 -0.54
C GLN A 102 7.03 12.04 -1.47
N TYR A 103 6.33 10.93 -1.29
CA TYR A 103 6.41 9.77 -2.17
C TYR A 103 6.18 10.12 -3.64
N ARG A 104 5.18 10.95 -3.95
CA ARG A 104 4.91 11.38 -5.33
C ARG A 104 6.01 12.27 -5.93
N ARG A 105 6.70 13.08 -5.11
CA ARG A 105 7.81 13.93 -5.57
C ARG A 105 9.09 13.12 -5.79
N GLU A 106 9.36 12.17 -4.91
CA GLU A 106 10.62 11.43 -4.87
C GLU A 106 10.39 9.91 -4.68
N PRO A 107 9.70 9.23 -5.61
CA PRO A 107 9.29 7.84 -5.43
C PRO A 107 10.49 6.90 -5.26
N TRP A 108 11.62 7.19 -5.91
CA TRP A 108 12.84 6.40 -5.85
C TRP A 108 13.47 6.29 -4.44
N VAL A 109 13.10 7.16 -3.50
CA VAL A 109 13.55 7.09 -2.10
C VAL A 109 12.90 5.91 -1.37
N PHE A 110 11.69 5.53 -1.79
CA PHE A 110 10.85 4.54 -1.12
C PHE A 110 10.76 3.22 -1.87
N LEU A 111 10.97 3.26 -3.19
CA LEU A 111 10.98 2.06 -4.02
C LEU A 111 12.24 1.23 -3.78
N ALA A 112 12.09 -0.09 -3.78
CA ALA A 112 13.25 -0.95 -3.77
C ALA A 112 14.06 -0.71 -5.04
N ARG A 113 15.40 -0.65 -4.93
CA ARG A 113 16.27 -0.75 -6.10
C ARG A 113 15.99 -2.10 -6.75
N GLN A 114 15.19 -2.14 -7.80
CA GLN A 114 14.96 -3.38 -8.52
C GLN A 114 16.32 -3.91 -8.98
N PRO A 115 16.68 -5.15 -8.67
CA PRO A 115 17.94 -5.72 -9.14
C PRO A 115 17.93 -5.67 -10.67
N ASN A 116 18.85 -4.89 -11.23
CA ASN A 116 19.15 -4.69 -12.64
C ASN A 116 18.30 -5.54 -13.60
N MET A 117 17.36 -4.93 -14.30
CA MET A 117 17.00 -5.41 -15.64
C MET A 117 18.22 -5.19 -16.54
N THR A 118 19.14 -6.17 -16.53
CA THR A 118 20.19 -6.28 -17.55
C THR A 118 19.53 -6.24 -18.92
N ARG A 119 19.92 -5.22 -19.71
CA ARG A 119 19.63 -5.11 -21.14
C ARG A 119 20.22 -6.27 -21.91
#